data_AF-A0A348UIY5-F1
#
_entry.id   AF-A0A348UIY5-F1
#
_cell.length_a   1.000
_cell.length_b   1.000
_cell.length_c   1.000
_cell.angle_alpha   90.00
_cell.angle_beta   90.00
_cell.angle_gamma   90.00
#
_symmetry.space_group_name_H-M   'P 1'
#
loop_
_entity.id
_entity.type
_entity.pdbx_description
1 polymer ?
#
loop_
_entity_poly.entity_id
_entity_poly.type
_entity_poly.pdbx_seq_one_letter_code
_entity_poly.pdbx_strand_id
1 'polypeptide(L)'
;SVYFSEVSPRPHDTGMVTMISQDLSEFALHARAILGLPIPLIRQFGPAASAVILVEGDSADIAFANVDGALAEPDTALRLFGKPEVRGERRLGVALARADSIDAARERAVRAAAAVKPVLR
;
A
#
# COMPACT_ATOMS: atom_id res chain seq x y z
N SER A 1 21.58 -18.20 -4.89
CA SER A 1 20.56 -18.68 -5.86
C SER A 1 19.23 -18.03 -5.54
N VAL A 2 18.37 -17.80 -6.54
CA VAL A 2 17.00 -17.31 -6.36
C VAL A 2 16.07 -18.46 -6.77
N TYR A 3 15.15 -18.85 -5.87
CA TYR A 3 14.19 -19.94 -6.12
C TYR A 3 12.79 -19.36 -6.25
N PHE A 4 12.05 -19.81 -7.25
CA PHE A 4 10.64 -19.47 -7.42
C PHE A 4 9.81 -20.19 -6.35
N SER A 5 8.92 -19.44 -5.68
CA SER A 5 7.97 -20.00 -4.71
C SER A 5 6.57 -20.08 -5.31
N GLU A 6 6.02 -18.95 -5.77
CA GLU A 6 4.66 -18.85 -6.30
C GLU A 6 4.46 -17.60 -7.20
N VAL A 7 3.32 -17.53 -7.87
CA VAL A 7 2.92 -16.39 -8.72
C VAL A 7 1.43 -16.08 -8.59
N SER A 8 1.08 -14.79 -8.56
CA SER A 8 -0.31 -14.34 -8.69
C SER A 8 -0.53 -13.71 -10.07
N PRO A 9 -1.46 -14.22 -10.91
CA PRO A 9 -1.71 -13.71 -12.26
C PRO A 9 -2.62 -12.47 -12.28
N ARG A 10 -2.36 -11.52 -11.37
CA ARG A 10 -3.16 -10.31 -11.14
C ARG A 10 -2.35 -9.27 -10.37
N PRO A 11 -2.79 -8.00 -10.31
CA PRO A 11 -2.28 -7.05 -9.33
C PRO A 11 -2.28 -7.64 -7.92
N HIS A 12 -1.26 -7.30 -7.16
CA HIS A 12 -0.96 -7.93 -5.88
C HIS A 12 -0.64 -6.88 -4.81
N ASP A 13 -0.95 -7.15 -3.54
CA ASP A 13 -0.76 -6.19 -2.45
C ASP A 13 0.68 -5.63 -2.39
N THR A 14 1.67 -6.46 -2.70
CA THR A 14 3.10 -6.05 -2.76
C THR A 14 3.41 -5.09 -3.91
N GLY A 15 2.60 -5.11 -4.98
CA GLY A 15 2.69 -4.20 -6.12
C GLY A 15 2.09 -2.82 -5.83
N MET A 16 1.36 -2.61 -4.73
CA MET A 16 0.73 -1.32 -4.43
C MET A 16 1.74 -0.19 -4.22
N VAL A 17 3.02 -0.51 -3.92
CA VAL A 17 4.11 0.48 -3.89
C VAL A 17 4.26 1.23 -5.22
N THR A 18 3.88 0.61 -6.34
CA THR A 18 3.88 1.24 -7.67
C THR A 18 2.94 2.44 -7.76
N MET A 19 1.95 2.56 -6.86
CA MET A 19 1.04 3.70 -6.82
C MET A 19 1.72 5.00 -6.34
N ILE A 20 2.91 4.90 -5.74
CA ILE A 20 3.70 6.06 -5.34
C ILE A 20 5.08 6.08 -6.00
N SER A 21 5.66 4.92 -6.34
CA SER A 21 7.04 4.83 -6.84
C SER A 21 7.21 5.21 -8.32
N GLN A 22 6.13 5.20 -9.10
CA GLN A 22 6.20 5.37 -10.55
C GLN A 22 4.93 6.01 -11.13
N ASP A 23 5.02 6.45 -12.38
CA ASP A 23 3.92 7.13 -13.10
C ASP A 23 2.78 6.19 -13.52
N LEU A 24 3.08 4.91 -13.82
CA LEU A 24 2.11 3.87 -14.14
C LEU A 24 2.06 2.81 -13.04
N SER A 25 1.02 2.82 -12.22
CA SER A 25 0.81 1.77 -11.21
C SER A 25 0.58 0.39 -11.83
N GLU A 26 0.74 -0.67 -11.03
CA GLU A 26 0.40 -2.05 -11.45
C GLU A 26 -1.03 -2.15 -12.00
N PHE A 27 -1.97 -1.36 -11.47
CA PHE A 27 -3.36 -1.31 -11.92
C PHE A 27 -3.48 -0.69 -13.31
N ALA A 28 -2.77 0.43 -13.54
CA ALA A 28 -2.73 1.08 -14.86
C ALA A 28 -2.06 0.16 -15.89
N LEU A 29 -0.98 -0.52 -15.51
CA LEU A 29 -0.28 -1.48 -16.37
C LEU A 29 -1.16 -2.69 -16.69
N HIS A 30 -1.85 -3.24 -15.68
CA HIS A 30 -2.76 -4.36 -15.87
C HIS A 30 -3.93 -4.00 -16.80
N ALA A 31 -4.56 -2.83 -16.59
CA ALA A 31 -5.63 -2.35 -17.46
C ALA A 31 -5.14 -2.16 -18.91
N ARG A 32 -3.96 -1.55 -19.12
CA ARG A 32 -3.40 -1.36 -20.46
C ARG A 32 -3.09 -2.68 -21.14
N ALA A 33 -2.53 -3.65 -20.42
CA ALA A 33 -2.23 -4.96 -20.96
C ALA A 33 -3.50 -5.70 -21.43
N ILE A 34 -4.56 -5.69 -20.63
CA ILE A 34 -5.84 -6.33 -20.99
C ILE A 34 -6.52 -5.63 -22.18
N LEU A 35 -6.43 -4.31 -22.24
CA LEU A 35 -7.07 -3.50 -23.29
C LEU A 35 -6.23 -3.38 -24.58
N GLY A 36 -5.03 -3.98 -24.64
CA GLY A 36 -4.13 -3.83 -25.78
C GLY A 36 -3.58 -2.40 -25.97
N LEU A 37 -3.54 -1.60 -24.90
CA LEU A 37 -3.06 -0.22 -24.95
C LEU A 37 -1.54 -0.15 -24.78
N PRO A 38 -0.87 0.87 -25.36
CA PRO A 38 0.58 1.03 -25.24
C PRO A 38 1.06 1.17 -23.79
N ILE A 39 2.16 0.49 -23.47
CA ILE A 39 2.90 0.66 -22.21
C ILE A 39 4.22 1.37 -22.56
N PRO A 40 4.33 2.69 -22.33
CA PRO A 40 5.55 3.45 -22.58
C PRO A 40 6.63 3.11 -21.54
N LEU A 41 7.80 3.74 -21.67
CA LEU A 41 8.83 3.69 -20.63
C LEU A 41 8.23 4.16 -19.30
N ILE A 42 8.35 3.34 -18.26
CA ILE A 42 7.85 3.62 -16.91
C ILE A 42 8.84 4.54 -16.20
N ARG A 43 8.38 5.70 -15.73
CA ARG A 43 9.21 6.65 -14.99
C ARG A 43 9.12 6.37 -13.50
N GLN A 44 10.26 6.00 -12.90
CA GLN A 44 10.40 5.92 -11.45
C GLN A 44 10.58 7.30 -10.82
N PHE A 45 10.05 7.48 -9.62
CA PHE A 45 10.15 8.71 -8.82
C PHE A 45 11.16 8.60 -7.67
N GLY A 46 11.88 7.47 -7.56
CA GLY A 46 12.92 7.24 -6.56
C GLY A 46 12.54 6.17 -5.54
N PRO A 47 13.33 6.03 -4.47
CA PRO A 47 13.08 5.04 -3.41
C PRO A 47 11.69 5.17 -2.80
N ALA A 48 11.02 4.03 -2.67
CA ALA A 48 9.66 3.94 -2.16
C ALA A 48 9.46 2.67 -1.34
N ALA A 49 8.48 2.69 -0.44
CA ALA A 49 8.10 1.56 0.37
C ALA A 49 6.59 1.52 0.64
N SER A 50 6.10 0.34 1.00
CA SER A 50 4.76 0.12 1.48
C SER A 50 4.81 -0.59 2.83
N ALA A 51 3.98 -0.15 3.79
CA ALA A 51 3.78 -0.81 5.06
C ALA A 51 2.30 -1.15 5.24
N VAL A 52 2.02 -2.33 5.75
CA VAL A 52 0.65 -2.79 5.97
C VAL A 52 0.05 -2.15 7.22
N ILE A 53 -1.23 -1.77 7.13
CA ILE A 53 -2.05 -1.43 8.30
C ILE A 53 -2.74 -2.73 8.73
N LEU A 54 -2.21 -3.30 9.80
CA LEU A 54 -2.65 -4.58 10.36
C LEU A 54 -3.50 -4.34 11.60
N VAL A 55 -4.55 -5.14 11.76
CA VAL A 55 -5.39 -5.14 12.95
C VAL A 55 -5.60 -6.53 13.43
N GLU A 56 -5.51 -6.70 14.74
CA GLU A 56 -5.94 -7.90 15.45
C GLU A 56 -7.22 -7.57 16.22
N GLY A 57 -8.24 -8.41 16.10
CA GLY A 57 -9.48 -8.28 16.86
C GLY A 57 -10.68 -8.97 16.23
N ASP A 58 -11.84 -8.71 16.80
CA ASP A 58 -13.14 -9.14 16.27
C ASP A 58 -14.09 -7.94 16.31
N SER A 59 -14.58 -7.52 15.14
CA SER A 59 -15.60 -6.46 15.03
C SER A 59 -16.24 -6.51 13.66
N ALA A 60 -17.53 -6.16 13.61
CA ALA A 60 -18.32 -6.04 12.39
C ALA A 60 -18.50 -4.58 11.93
N ASP A 61 -17.89 -3.62 12.64
CA ASP A 61 -17.92 -2.19 12.30
C ASP A 61 -16.53 -1.58 12.53
N ILE A 62 -15.77 -1.48 11.44
CA ILE A 62 -14.41 -0.96 11.45
C ILE A 62 -14.38 0.51 11.02
N ALA A 63 -13.86 1.35 11.90
CA ALA A 63 -13.55 2.75 11.58
C ALA A 63 -12.03 3.01 11.66
N PHE A 64 -11.60 4.12 11.06
CA PHE A 64 -10.21 4.57 11.11
C PHE A 64 -10.15 5.96 11.77
N ALA A 65 -9.30 6.09 12.77
CA ALA A 65 -8.98 7.34 13.45
C ALA A 65 -7.54 7.78 13.13
N ASN A 66 -7.25 9.06 13.36
CA ASN A 66 -5.92 9.67 13.15
C ASN A 66 -5.40 9.55 11.70
N VAL A 67 -6.31 9.47 10.73
CA VAL A 67 -6.00 9.42 9.30
C VAL A 67 -5.32 10.73 8.85
N ASP A 68 -5.78 11.85 9.39
CA ASP A 68 -5.20 13.18 9.22
C ASP A 68 -3.76 13.25 9.73
N GLY A 69 -3.49 12.72 10.93
CA GLY A 69 -2.13 12.63 11.48
C GLY A 69 -1.20 11.77 10.62
N ALA A 70 -1.70 10.66 10.09
CA ALA A 70 -0.94 9.79 9.17
C ALA A 70 -0.65 10.48 7.82
N LEU A 71 -1.59 11.28 7.30
CA LEU A 71 -1.44 12.01 6.03
C LEU A 71 -0.64 13.31 6.15
N ALA A 72 -0.37 13.78 7.38
CA ALA A 72 0.46 14.96 7.61
C ALA A 72 1.95 14.69 7.29
N GLU A 73 2.39 13.42 7.26
CA GLU A 73 3.76 13.08 6.89
C GLU A 73 3.98 13.25 5.38
N PRO A 74 4.93 14.09 4.92
CA PRO A 74 5.14 14.36 3.51
C PRO A 74 5.52 13.13 2.69
N ASP A 75 5.17 13.15 1.40
CA ASP A 75 5.39 12.06 0.45
C ASP A 75 4.82 10.70 0.90
N THR A 76 3.72 10.74 1.65
CA THR A 76 2.97 9.55 2.02
C THR A 76 1.62 9.48 1.32
N ALA A 77 1.07 8.28 1.21
CA ALA A 77 -0.29 8.04 0.77
C ALA A 77 -0.89 6.86 1.52
N LEU A 78 -2.19 6.92 1.82
CA LEU A 78 -2.93 5.81 2.41
C LEU A 78 -3.84 5.13 1.39
N ARG A 79 -3.95 3.81 1.47
CA ARG A 79 -4.94 2.99 0.75
C ARG A 79 -5.66 2.10 1.75
N LEU A 80 -6.84 2.54 2.19
CA LEU A 80 -7.69 1.80 3.11
C LEU A 80 -8.66 0.92 2.31
N PHE A 81 -8.77 -0.37 2.65
CA PHE A 81 -9.49 -1.36 1.84
C PHE A 81 -11.00 -1.40 2.10
N GLY A 82 -11.53 -0.58 3.02
CA GLY A 82 -12.96 -0.50 3.31
C GLY A 82 -13.60 -1.82 3.75
N LYS A 83 -12.82 -2.69 4.43
CA LYS A 83 -13.32 -3.99 4.89
C LYS A 83 -14.26 -3.77 6.08
N PRO A 84 -15.51 -4.27 6.03
CA PRO A 84 -16.52 -3.95 7.05
C PRO A 84 -16.26 -4.68 8.38
N GLU A 85 -15.61 -5.85 8.33
CA GLU A 85 -15.36 -6.67 9.52
C GLU A 85 -13.87 -7.06 9.65
N VAL A 86 -13.45 -7.37 10.88
CA VAL A 86 -12.17 -8.03 11.20
C VAL A 86 -12.48 -9.25 12.05
N ARG A 87 -11.81 -10.36 11.77
CA ARG A 87 -11.79 -11.57 12.60
C ARG A 87 -10.35 -12.07 12.70
N GLY A 88 -9.82 -12.12 13.91
CA GLY A 88 -8.41 -12.42 14.13
C GLY A 88 -7.53 -11.30 13.56
N GLU A 89 -6.55 -11.67 12.74
CA GLU A 89 -5.63 -10.72 12.12
C GLU A 89 -6.06 -10.38 10.70
N ARG A 90 -6.18 -9.08 10.38
CA ARG A 90 -6.59 -8.64 9.04
C ARG A 90 -5.83 -7.41 8.58
N ARG A 91 -5.40 -7.45 7.32
CA ARG A 91 -4.87 -6.29 6.59
C ARG A 91 -6.02 -5.37 6.20
N LEU A 92 -6.02 -4.15 6.73
CA LEU A 92 -7.05 -3.15 6.48
C LEU A 92 -6.64 -2.06 5.50
N GLY A 93 -5.36 -1.97 5.18
CA GLY A 93 -4.85 -1.03 4.20
C GLY A 93 -3.34 -1.10 4.09
N VAL A 94 -2.78 -0.16 3.33
CA VAL A 94 -1.35 0.09 3.26
C VAL A 94 -1.07 1.59 3.35
N ALA A 95 0.02 1.93 4.04
CA ALA A 95 0.68 3.22 3.89
C ALA A 95 1.81 3.09 2.88
N LEU A 96 1.91 4.07 1.99
CA LEU A 96 2.93 4.17 0.96
C LEU A 96 3.79 5.39 1.26
N ALA A 97 5.08 5.30 1.01
CA ALA A 97 5.99 6.42 1.21
C ALA A 97 7.08 6.47 0.14
N ARG A 98 7.53 7.68 -0.19
CA ARG A 98 8.81 7.92 -0.88
C ARG A 98 9.78 8.63 0.03
N ALA A 99 11.07 8.46 -0.25
CA ALA A 99 12.15 9.20 0.40
C ALA A 99 13.42 9.18 -0.46
N ASP A 100 14.48 9.81 0.04
CA ASP A 100 15.78 9.87 -0.63
C ASP A 100 16.56 8.53 -0.59
N SER A 101 16.14 7.60 0.27
CA SER A 101 16.71 6.25 0.37
C SER A 101 15.63 5.21 0.65
N ILE A 102 15.94 3.94 0.37
CA ILE A 102 15.01 2.82 0.60
C ILE A 102 14.70 2.68 2.10
N ASP A 103 15.72 2.80 2.96
CA ASP A 103 15.54 2.67 4.40
C ASP A 103 14.68 3.83 4.95
N ALA A 104 14.93 5.06 4.52
CA ALA A 104 14.10 6.20 4.88
C ALA A 104 12.64 6.04 4.41
N ALA A 105 12.42 5.50 3.20
CA ALA A 105 11.08 5.25 2.70
C ALA A 105 10.37 4.16 3.53
N ARG A 106 11.08 3.10 3.92
CA ARG A 106 10.55 2.04 4.78
C ARG A 106 10.15 2.57 6.15
N GLU A 107 11.04 3.29 6.82
CA GLU A 107 10.74 3.89 8.11
C GLU A 107 9.55 4.84 8.03
N ARG A 108 9.50 5.66 6.99
CA ARG A 108 8.38 6.59 6.74
C ARG A 108 7.06 5.85 6.53
N ALA A 109 7.03 4.80 5.69
CA ALA A 109 5.84 4.00 5.47
C ALA A 109 5.35 3.34 6.77
N VAL A 110 6.28 2.80 7.59
CA VAL A 110 5.95 2.17 8.87
C VAL A 110 5.37 3.19 9.85
N ARG A 111 5.94 4.39 9.96
CA ARG A 111 5.40 5.46 10.81
C ARG A 111 4.00 5.87 10.36
N ALA A 112 3.79 6.09 9.06
CA ALA A 112 2.49 6.45 8.51
C ALA A 112 1.43 5.35 8.73
N ALA A 113 1.80 4.07 8.58
CA ALA A 113 0.91 2.95 8.87
C ALA A 113 0.56 2.88 10.37
N ALA A 114 1.54 3.05 11.25
CA ALA A 114 1.35 3.01 12.70
C ALA A 114 0.56 4.23 13.23
N ALA A 115 0.56 5.35 12.51
CA ALA A 115 -0.22 6.52 12.86
C ALA A 115 -1.73 6.31 12.63
N VAL A 116 -2.12 5.45 11.68
CA VAL A 116 -3.54 5.09 11.51
C VAL A 116 -3.98 4.26 12.69
N LYS A 117 -5.08 4.65 13.33
CA LYS A 117 -5.66 3.95 14.49
C LYS A 117 -6.97 3.28 14.11
N PRO A 118 -6.98 1.96 13.87
CA PRO A 118 -8.21 1.23 13.64
C PRO A 118 -9.06 1.20 14.91
N VAL A 119 -10.35 1.46 14.76
CA VAL A 119 -11.33 1.48 15.84
C VAL A 119 -12.29 0.33 15.59
N LEU A 120 -12.26 -0.64 16.50
CA LEU A 120 -13.21 -1.75 16.57
C LEU A 120 -14.45 -1.24 17.32
N ARG A 121 -15.59 -1.18 16.65
CA ARG A 121 -16.88 -0.83 17.27
C ARG A 121 -17.74 -2.06 17.50
#